data_AF-W4QRC3-F1
#
_entry.id   AF-W4QRC3-F1
#
_cell.length_a   1.000
_cell.length_b   1.000
_cell.length_c   1.000
_cell.angle_alpha   90.00
_cell.angle_beta   90.00
_cell.angle_gamma   90.00
#
_symmetry.space_group_name_H-M   'P 1'
#
loop_
_entity.id
_entity.type
_entity.pdbx_description
1 polymer ?
#
loop_
_entity_poly.entity_id
_entity_poly.type
_entity_poly.pdbx_seq_one_letter_code
_entity_poly.pdbx_strand_id
1 'polypeptide(L)'
;MKETPITFEPYQISDFTWRVQKVNNWCGGSEIMIEMVDLDGCVSFGDTVREARSHLVESLQLWIKHYGDYSLPEIKEGAHIIYLDPPMEESEFNYINLELKKL
;
A
#
# COMPACT_ATOMS: atom_id res chain seq x y z
N MET A 1 -29.50 19.16 24.76
CA MET A 1 -28.88 18.19 23.86
C MET A 1 -27.48 17.94 24.40
N LYS A 2 -27.16 16.71 24.80
CA LYS A 2 -25.80 16.36 25.26
C LYS A 2 -25.00 16.07 24.01
N GLU A 3 -23.99 16.88 23.73
CA GLU A 3 -23.01 16.60 22.69
C GLU A 3 -22.21 15.38 23.14
N THR A 4 -22.37 14.28 22.41
CA THR A 4 -21.59 13.06 22.62
C THR A 4 -20.14 13.37 22.23
N PRO A 5 -19.15 13.17 23.10
CA PRO A 5 -17.76 13.40 22.71
C PRO A 5 -17.40 12.34 21.65
N ILE A 6 -17.05 12.80 20.46
CA ILE A 6 -16.52 11.95 19.40
C ILE A 6 -15.14 11.49 19.88
N THR A 7 -15.08 10.29 20.46
CA THR A 7 -13.83 9.60 20.70
C THR A 7 -13.30 9.14 19.34
N PHE A 8 -12.32 9.86 18.79
CA PHE A 8 -11.56 9.41 17.63
C PHE A 8 -10.77 8.16 18.06
N GLU A 9 -11.23 6.99 17.64
CA GLU A 9 -10.37 5.81 17.72
C GLU A 9 -9.15 6.06 16.82
N PRO A 10 -7.93 5.72 17.28
CA PRO A 10 -6.73 5.94 16.49
C PRO A 10 -6.81 5.12 15.21
N TYR A 11 -6.67 5.79 14.05
CA TYR A 11 -6.65 5.17 12.73
C TYR A 11 -5.73 3.93 12.72
N GLN A 12 -6.29 2.81 12.29
CA GLN A 12 -5.56 1.57 12.14
C GLN A 12 -5.12 1.41 10.69
N ILE A 13 -3.98 0.75 10.47
CA ILE A 13 -3.52 0.48 9.10
C ILE A 13 -4.55 -0.32 8.29
N SER A 14 -5.41 -1.11 8.95
CA SER A 14 -6.49 -1.88 8.33
C SER A 14 -7.62 -1.03 7.77
N ASP A 15 -7.67 0.26 8.09
CA ASP A 15 -8.74 1.15 7.63
C ASP A 15 -8.47 1.64 6.19
N PHE A 16 -7.29 1.32 5.64
CA PHE A 16 -6.82 1.77 4.34
C PHE A 16 -6.73 0.63 3.33
N THR A 17 -6.83 0.99 2.06
CA THR A 17 -6.56 0.08 0.93
C THR A 17 -5.05 -0.03 0.74
N TRP A 18 -4.54 -1.24 0.56
CA TRP A 18 -3.11 -1.49 0.40
C TRP A 18 -2.82 -1.98 -1.01
N ARG A 19 -1.83 -1.37 -1.65
CA ARG A 19 -1.17 -1.92 -2.83
C ARG A 19 0.07 -2.68 -2.38
N VAL A 20 0.13 -3.96 -2.72
CA VAL A 20 1.24 -4.85 -2.38
C VAL A 20 1.97 -5.23 -3.66
N GLN A 21 3.29 -5.03 -3.68
CA GLN A 21 4.15 -5.32 -4.82
C GLN A 21 5.42 -6.05 -4.40
N LYS A 22 5.97 -6.86 -5.30
CA LYS A 22 7.34 -7.34 -5.19
C LYS A 22 8.26 -6.44 -6.00
N VAL A 23 9.26 -5.84 -5.37
CA VAL A 23 10.18 -4.88 -5.99
C VAL A 23 11.63 -5.34 -5.82
N ASN A 24 12.53 -4.83 -6.65
CA ASN A 24 13.96 -5.08 -6.49
C ASN A 24 14.51 -4.22 -5.36
N ASN A 25 15.24 -4.83 -4.44
CA ASN A 25 15.92 -4.10 -3.37
C ASN A 25 17.29 -3.58 -3.85
N TRP A 26 17.88 -2.68 -3.06
CA TRP A 26 19.17 -2.06 -3.40
C TRP A 26 20.35 -3.05 -3.43
N CYS A 27 20.20 -4.22 -2.82
CA CYS A 27 21.19 -5.31 -2.84
C CYS A 27 21.10 -6.20 -4.08
N GLY A 28 20.18 -5.94 -5.02
CA GLY A 28 19.94 -6.80 -6.19
C GLY A 28 19.12 -8.06 -5.89
N GLY A 29 18.50 -8.14 -4.72
CA GLY A 29 17.46 -9.11 -4.38
C GLY A 29 16.06 -8.54 -4.60
N SER A 30 15.05 -9.19 -4.02
CA SER A 30 13.66 -8.74 -4.08
C SER A 30 13.08 -8.56 -2.69
N GLU A 31 12.26 -7.53 -2.50
CA GLU A 31 11.53 -7.26 -1.26
C GLU A 31 10.04 -7.01 -1.55
N ILE A 32 9.23 -7.06 -0.51
CA ILE A 32 7.82 -6.71 -0.54
C ILE A 32 7.68 -5.23 -0.21
N MET A 33 7.00 -4.50 -1.08
CA MET A 33 6.56 -3.12 -0.87
C MET A 33 5.06 -3.11 -0.57
N ILE A 34 4.64 -2.35 0.44
CA ILE A 34 3.23 -2.05 0.72
C ILE A 34 3.03 -0.53 0.70
N GLU A 35 2.10 -0.06 -0.13
CA GLU A 35 1.71 1.34 -0.25
C GLU A 35 0.25 1.50 0.19
N MET A 36 -0.05 2.52 0.99
CA MET A 36 -1.44 2.88 1.29
C MET A 36 -2.03 3.72 0.17
N VAL A 37 -3.06 3.19 -0.49
CA VAL A 37 -3.81 3.90 -1.53
C VAL A 37 -4.51 5.10 -0.87
N ASP A 38 -4.37 6.27 -1.50
CA ASP A 38 -4.84 7.58 -1.04
C ASP A 38 -3.97 8.29 0.03
N LEU A 39 -2.87 7.67 0.49
CA LEU A 39 -1.87 8.32 1.34
C LEU A 39 -0.51 8.40 0.64
N ASP A 40 -0.35 9.43 -0.19
CA ASP A 40 0.88 9.63 -0.97
C ASP A 40 2.13 9.62 -0.09
N GLY A 41 3.06 8.74 -0.45
CA GLY A 41 4.33 8.56 0.27
C GLY A 41 4.24 7.71 1.54
N CYS A 42 3.05 7.20 1.91
CA CYS A 42 2.92 6.22 3.00
C CYS A 42 3.21 4.81 2.47
N VAL A 43 4.50 4.49 2.41
CA VAL A 43 5.02 3.21 1.91
C VAL A 43 5.87 2.50 2.95
N SER A 44 5.92 1.18 2.89
CA SER A 44 6.82 0.36 3.69
C SER A 44 7.41 -0.79 2.87
N PHE A 45 8.53 -1.33 3.36
CA PHE A 45 9.26 -2.41 2.71
C PHE A 45 9.61 -3.51 3.71
N GLY A 46 9.82 -4.73 3.23
CA GLY A 46 10.34 -5.84 4.04
C GLY A 46 10.57 -7.10 3.22
N ASP A 47 11.40 -8.02 3.72
CA ASP A 47 11.68 -9.28 3.03
C ASP A 47 10.44 -10.19 3.00
N THR A 48 9.50 -9.96 3.92
CA THR A 48 8.21 -10.63 3.98
C THR A 48 7.04 -9.64 4.10
N VAL A 49 5.83 -10.09 3.73
CA VAL A 49 4.58 -9.31 3.95
C VAL A 49 4.40 -8.95 5.43
N ARG A 50 4.81 -9.82 6.35
CA ARG A 50 4.72 -9.58 7.80
C ARG A 50 5.60 -8.41 8.23
N GLU A 51 6.84 -8.36 7.72
CA GLU A 51 7.77 -7.27 8.01
C GLU A 51 7.30 -5.96 7.39
N ALA A 52 6.94 -5.97 6.10
CA ALA A 52 6.42 -4.80 5.42
C ALA A 52 5.18 -4.23 6.15
N ARG A 53 4.26 -5.09 6.63
CA ARG A 53 3.12 -4.67 7.45
C ARG A 53 3.53 -4.03 8.77
N SER A 54 4.55 -4.56 9.45
CA SER A 54 5.05 -3.99 10.71
C SER A 54 5.59 -2.58 10.49
N HIS A 55 6.41 -2.39 9.47
CA HIS A 55 6.95 -1.08 9.11
C HIS A 55 5.87 -0.10 8.61
N LEU A 56 4.76 -0.61 8.05
CA LEU A 56 3.65 0.23 7.60
C LEU A 56 2.97 1.00 8.73
N VAL A 57 2.93 0.42 9.95
CA VAL A 57 2.40 1.12 11.14
C VAL A 57 3.26 2.35 11.46
N GLU A 58 4.57 2.21 11.38
CA GLU A 58 5.52 3.31 11.61
C GLU A 58 5.40 4.37 10.51
N SER A 59 5.29 3.94 9.25
CA SER A 59 5.05 4.84 8.11
C SER A 59 3.78 5.67 8.27
N LEU A 60 2.67 5.06 8.70
CA LEU A 60 1.41 5.78 8.96
C LEU A 60 1.57 6.82 10.08
N GLN A 61 2.23 6.45 11.18
CA GLN A 61 2.47 7.40 12.29
C GLN A 61 3.33 8.58 11.85
N LEU A 62 4.37 8.34 11.04
CA LEU A 62 5.20 9.40 10.47
C LEU A 62 4.42 10.29 9.51
N TRP A 63 3.55 9.69 8.68
CA TRP A 63 2.70 10.43 7.75
C TRP A 63 1.73 11.35 8.50
N ILE A 64 1.03 10.84 9.51
CA ILE A 64 0.11 11.62 10.35
C ILE A 64 0.86 12.76 11.04
N LYS A 65 2.08 12.51 11.53
CA LYS A 65 2.92 13.54 12.14
C LYS A 65 3.30 14.65 11.16
N HIS A 66 3.47 14.33 9.88
CA HIS A 66 3.92 15.29 8.87
C HIS A 66 2.76 16.09 8.24
N TYR A 67 1.62 15.44 7.96
CA TYR A 67 0.49 16.04 7.22
C TYR A 67 -0.74 16.34 8.08
N GLY A 68 -0.75 15.87 9.34
CA GLY A 68 -1.89 15.98 10.23
C GLY A 68 -2.97 14.93 9.96
N ASP A 69 -3.75 14.63 11.00
CA ASP A 69 -4.85 13.67 10.99
C ASP A 69 -6.06 14.13 10.15
N TYR A 70 -6.24 15.44 9.99
CA TYR A 70 -7.29 16.05 9.16
C TYR A 70 -7.11 15.78 7.65
N SER A 71 -5.91 15.38 7.23
CA SER A 71 -5.59 15.09 5.82
C SER A 71 -5.87 13.63 5.44
N LEU A 72 -6.33 12.80 6.40
CA LEU A 72 -6.65 11.41 6.15
C LEU A 72 -7.96 11.27 5.35
N PRO A 73 -8.04 10.32 4.41
CA PRO A 73 -9.26 10.03 3.68
C PRO A 73 -10.35 9.50 4.62
N GLU A 74 -11.62 9.68 4.22
CA GLU A 74 -12.74 9.05 4.90
C GLU A 74 -12.56 7.53 4.92
N ILE A 75 -12.69 6.93 6.11
CA ILE A 75 -12.57 5.48 6.31
C ILE A 75 -13.67 4.80 5.50
N LYS A 76 -13.28 4.09 4.44
CA LYS A 76 -14.19 3.22 3.68
C LYS A 76 -14.27 1.89 4.41
N GLU A 77 -15.46 1.44 4.79
CA GLU A 77 -15.64 0.11 5.37
C GLU A 77 -15.20 -0.96 4.35
N GLY A 78 -14.00 -1.52 4.56
CA GLY A 78 -13.44 -2.59 3.72
C GLY A 78 -11.98 -2.36 3.36
N ALA A 79 -11.07 -3.00 4.09
CA ALA A 79 -9.67 -3.08 3.69
C ALA A 79 -9.57 -3.92 2.40
N HIS A 80 -9.14 -3.31 1.30
CA HIS A 80 -8.88 -4.03 0.06
C HIS A 80 -7.37 -4.21 -0.10
N ILE A 81 -6.94 -5.45 -0.32
CA ILE A 81 -5.55 -5.76 -0.66
C ILE A 81 -5.49 -5.95 -2.17
N ILE A 82 -4.76 -5.05 -2.84
CA ILE A 82 -4.45 -5.16 -4.26
C ILE A 82 -3.06 -5.79 -4.36
N TYR A 83 -3.01 -7.09 -4.62
CA TYR A 83 -1.76 -7.77 -4.96
C TYR A 83 -1.48 -7.57 -6.44
N LEU A 84 -0.36 -6.95 -6.77
CA LEU A 84 0.10 -6.84 -8.15
C LEU A 84 1.13 -7.94 -8.38
N ASP A 85 0.88 -8.74 -9.40
CA ASP A 85 1.81 -9.76 -9.86
C ASP A 85 3.17 -9.13 -10.20
N PRO A 86 4.27 -9.90 -10.11
CA PRO A 86 5.60 -9.42 -10.44
C PRO A 86 5.65 -8.76 -11.84
N PRO A 87 6.59 -7.82 -12.06
CA PRO A 87 6.77 -7.22 -13.38
C PRO A 87 7.00 -8.32 -14.42
N MET A 88 6.18 -8.27 -15.47
CA MET A 88 6.15 -9.22 -16.58
C MET A 88 7.53 -9.42 -17.20
N GLU A 89 7.87 -10.67 -17.49
CA GLU A 89 9.13 -10.98 -18.18
C GLU A 89 9.10 -10.44 -19.62
N GLU A 90 10.27 -10.09 -20.18
CA GLU A 90 10.35 -9.54 -21.54
C GLU A 90 9.77 -10.51 -22.59
N SER A 91 9.89 -11.81 -22.34
CA SER A 91 9.30 -12.87 -23.16
C SER A 91 7.77 -12.86 -23.15
N GLU A 92 7.15 -12.67 -21.99
CA GLU A 92 5.69 -12.52 -21.85
C GLU A 92 5.20 -11.23 -22.51
N PHE A 93 5.93 -10.12 -22.33
CA PHE A 93 5.61 -8.85 -22.97
C PHE A 93 5.61 -8.97 -24.50
N ASN A 94 6.63 -9.62 -25.06
CA ASN A 94 6.73 -9.84 -26.50
C ASN A 94 5.63 -10.78 -27.02
N TYR A 95 5.31 -11.83 -26.27
CA TYR A 95 4.22 -12.74 -26.60
C TYR A 95 2.86 -12.04 -26.64
N ILE A 96 2.52 -11.26 -25.62
CA ILE A 96 1.25 -10.53 -25.56
C ILE A 96 1.15 -9.52 -26.71
N ASN A 97 2.22 -8.80 -27.01
CA ASN A 97 2.24 -7.87 -28.15
C ASN A 97 2.10 -8.58 -29.50
N LEU A 98 2.59 -9.81 -29.65
CA LEU A 98 2.39 -10.62 -30.84
C LEU A 98 0.92 -11.07 -30.98
N GLU A 99 0.29 -11.50 -29.89
CA GLU A 99 -1.12 -11.89 -29.89
C GLU A 99 -2.05 -10.70 -30.17
N LEU A 100 -1.77 -9.53 -29.58
CA LEU A 100 -2.57 -8.32 -29.80
C LEU A 100 -2.53 -7.81 -31.25
N LYS A 101 -1.45 -8.09 -32.00
CA LYS A 101 -1.34 -7.73 -33.43
C LYS A 101 -2.14 -8.65 -34.36
N LYS A 102 -2.69 -9.76 -33.86
CA LYS A 102 -3.50 -10.70 -34.63
C LYS A 102 -5.01 -10.38 -34.57
N LEU A 103 -5.41 -9.47 -33.69
CA LEU A 103 -6.76 -8.90 -33.59
C LEU A 103 -6.93 -7.76 -34.59
#